data_AF-A0A7X4I1Z4-F1
#
_entry.id   AF-A0A7X4I1Z4-F1
#
_cell.length_a   1.000
_cell.length_b   1.000
_cell.length_c   1.000
_cell.angle_alpha   90.00
_cell.angle_beta   90.00
_cell.angle_gamma   90.00
#
_symmetry.space_group_name_H-M   'P 1'
#
loop_
_entity.id
_entity.type
_entity.pdbx_description
1 polymer ?
#
loop_
_entity_poly.entity_id
_entity_poly.type
_entity_poly.pdbx_seq_one_letter_code
_entity_poly.pdbx_strand_id
1 'polypeptide(L)'
;MSGEIWTIRTENDDRVRRARSWLKKSKRAHSDVERFLYLWISFNAAYGQTADNGRFGAEGPRGPCETEIQEKFLHKICERDRPTRRLQAIVTGKECARAIRGLMKNEFIYEPYWDCVRAKSPFDAGKFAEENGGVERAITPGSLDLDPRQALPRIFRRLYTLRNQIVHGGVTVRNGWGRKQLRDGSRIMEKVIPAVLNIMKRDIANEPSSERWGHLRYPRHNSSHRRPE
;
A
#
# COMPACT_ATOMS: atom_id res chain seq x y z
N MET A 1 23.50 14.65 17.86
CA MET A 1 22.86 13.39 18.28
C MET A 1 21.46 13.58 18.87
N SER A 2 21.23 14.50 19.83
CA SER A 2 19.87 14.69 20.39
C SER A 2 18.85 15.28 19.40
N GLY A 3 19.22 16.28 18.60
CA GLY A 3 18.30 16.96 17.66
C GLY A 3 17.77 16.08 16.50
N GLU A 4 18.57 15.12 16.05
CA GLU A 4 18.24 14.21 14.95
C GLU A 4 17.20 13.16 15.37
N ILE A 5 17.38 12.59 16.57
CA ILE A 5 16.43 11.68 17.21
C ILE A 5 15.06 12.34 17.41
N TRP A 6 15.03 13.61 17.83
CA TRP A 6 13.79 14.39 17.95
C TRP A 6 13.12 14.64 16.59
N THR A 7 13.90 14.92 15.55
CA THR A 7 13.41 15.21 14.20
C THR A 7 12.75 13.97 13.58
N ILE A 8 13.39 12.80 13.68
CA ILE A 8 12.90 11.53 13.14
C ILE A 8 11.61 11.07 13.85
N ARG A 9 11.52 11.25 15.17
CA ARG A 9 10.29 10.98 15.93
C ARG A 9 9.13 11.82 15.41
N THR A 10 9.36 13.12 15.17
CA THR A 10 8.32 14.01 14.63
C THR A 10 7.86 13.62 13.22
N GLU A 11 8.76 13.10 12.38
CA GLU A 11 8.40 12.65 11.03
C GLU A 11 7.55 11.38 11.05
N ASN A 12 7.90 10.39 11.86
CA ASN A 12 7.14 9.15 12.01
C ASN A 12 5.74 9.40 12.62
N ASP A 13 5.65 10.30 13.60
CA ASP A 13 4.36 10.71 14.16
C ASP A 13 3.51 11.48 13.13
N ASP A 14 4.13 12.36 12.34
CA ASP A 14 3.43 13.10 11.29
C ASP A 14 2.95 12.17 10.17
N ARG A 15 3.76 11.19 9.77
CA ARG A 15 3.40 10.12 8.82
C ARG A 15 2.14 9.39 9.26
N VAL A 16 2.12 8.86 10.48
CA VAL A 16 0.97 8.15 11.04
C VAL A 16 -0.25 9.08 11.15
N ARG A 17 -0.04 10.34 11.57
CA ARG A 17 -1.12 11.33 11.67
C ARG A 17 -1.75 11.63 10.31
N ARG A 18 -0.94 11.86 9.26
CA ARG A 18 -1.40 12.11 7.89
C ARG A 18 -2.19 10.92 7.35
N ALA A 19 -1.64 9.71 7.50
CA ALA A 19 -2.33 8.49 7.08
C ALA A 19 -3.69 8.35 7.79
N ARG A 20 -3.75 8.52 9.11
CA ARG A 20 -5.02 8.49 9.87
C ARG A 20 -6.02 9.54 9.39
N SER A 21 -5.57 10.73 9.00
CA SER A 21 -6.44 11.79 8.48
C SER A 21 -7.14 11.35 7.20
N TRP A 22 -6.37 10.81 6.25
CA TRP A 22 -6.91 10.30 4.98
C TRP A 22 -7.78 9.05 5.16
N LEU A 23 -7.40 8.14 6.06
CA LEU A 23 -8.25 7.01 6.46
C LEU A 23 -9.58 7.47 7.08
N LYS A 24 -9.60 8.56 7.85
CA LYS A 24 -10.85 9.14 8.37
C LYS A 24 -11.67 9.75 7.24
N LYS A 25 -11.03 10.40 6.27
CA LYS A 25 -11.69 10.99 5.10
C LYS A 25 -12.32 9.91 4.19
N SER A 26 -11.69 8.74 4.03
CA SER A 26 -12.23 7.63 3.21
C SER A 26 -13.62 7.15 3.67
N LYS A 27 -13.88 7.20 4.98
CA LYS A 27 -15.19 6.86 5.57
C LYS A 27 -16.32 7.82 5.17
N ARG A 28 -16.00 9.01 4.65
CA ARG A 28 -16.94 10.05 4.21
C ARG A 28 -16.94 10.22 2.70
N ALA A 29 -16.38 9.26 1.95
CA ALA A 29 -16.38 9.29 0.50
C ALA A 29 -17.78 9.09 -0.07
N HIS A 30 -18.11 9.85 -1.11
CA HIS A 30 -19.41 9.82 -1.79
C HIS A 30 -19.43 8.82 -2.97
N SER A 31 -18.27 8.31 -3.38
CA SER A 31 -18.15 7.33 -4.46
C SER A 31 -17.10 6.25 -4.17
N ASP A 32 -17.17 5.14 -4.91
CA ASP A 32 -16.16 4.07 -4.86
C ASP A 32 -14.78 4.56 -5.27
N VAL A 33 -14.70 5.51 -6.22
CA VAL A 33 -13.46 6.13 -6.67
C VAL A 33 -12.85 6.99 -5.57
N GLU A 34 -13.63 7.89 -4.96
CA GLU A 34 -13.16 8.73 -3.85
C GLU A 34 -12.66 7.88 -2.69
N ARG A 35 -13.42 6.85 -2.31
CA ARG A 35 -13.05 5.95 -1.21
C ARG A 35 -11.71 5.28 -1.49
N PHE A 36 -11.56 4.71 -2.68
CA PHE A 36 -10.34 4.05 -3.09
C PHE A 36 -9.15 5.02 -3.09
N LEU A 37 -9.30 6.21 -3.66
CA LEU A 37 -8.24 7.22 -3.70
C LEU A 37 -7.87 7.71 -2.29
N TYR A 38 -8.82 7.96 -1.41
CA TYR A 38 -8.53 8.36 -0.02
C TYR A 38 -7.81 7.26 0.76
N LEU A 39 -8.18 5.99 0.55
CA LEU A 39 -7.45 4.85 1.12
C LEU A 39 -6.03 4.75 0.53
N TRP A 40 -5.88 4.96 -0.79
CA TRP A 40 -4.57 4.98 -1.44
C TRP A 40 -3.67 6.08 -0.88
N ILE A 41 -4.20 7.30 -0.72
CA ILE A 41 -3.45 8.42 -0.12
C ILE A 41 -3.11 8.11 1.34
N SER A 42 -4.02 7.49 2.10
CA SER A 42 -3.72 7.04 3.46
C SER A 42 -2.57 6.03 3.50
N PHE A 43 -2.54 5.08 2.56
CA PHE A 43 -1.47 4.09 2.49
C PHE A 43 -0.15 4.74 2.04
N ASN A 44 -0.18 5.60 1.02
CA ASN A 44 0.99 6.35 0.55
C ASN A 44 1.56 7.28 1.63
N ALA A 45 0.70 7.88 2.45
CA ALA A 45 1.14 8.63 3.62
C ALA A 45 1.81 7.76 4.69
N ALA A 46 1.65 6.43 4.67
CA ALA A 46 2.30 5.50 5.59
C ALA A 46 3.61 4.91 5.05
N TYR A 47 3.68 4.55 3.76
CA TYR A 47 4.90 3.96 3.16
C TYR A 47 5.80 4.97 2.45
N GLY A 48 5.26 6.12 2.04
CA GLY A 48 5.95 7.08 1.17
C GLY A 48 7.18 7.66 1.83
N GLN A 49 8.34 7.28 1.31
CA GLN A 49 9.65 7.75 1.75
C GLN A 49 10.44 8.38 0.60
N THR A 50 11.42 9.20 0.97
CA THR A 50 12.50 9.64 0.08
C THR A 50 13.48 8.47 -0.09
N ALA A 51 14.08 8.29 -1.27
CA ALA A 51 15.23 7.40 -1.39
C ALA A 51 16.40 7.99 -0.58
N ASP A 52 17.29 7.14 -0.05
CA ASP A 52 18.35 7.49 0.92
C ASP A 52 19.29 8.63 0.48
N ASN A 53 19.23 9.07 -0.78
CA ASN A 53 20.07 10.13 -1.31
C ASN A 53 19.36 11.47 -1.55
N GLY A 54 18.15 11.68 -1.01
CA GLY A 54 17.42 12.97 -1.10
C GLY A 54 17.04 13.40 -2.53
N ARG A 55 17.41 12.60 -3.54
CA ARG A 55 17.12 12.83 -4.95
C ARG A 55 16.09 11.81 -5.40
N PHE A 56 14.95 12.31 -5.84
CA PHE A 56 14.10 11.54 -6.73
C PHE A 56 14.93 11.15 -7.95
N GLY A 57 15.16 9.85 -8.13
CA GLY A 57 15.83 9.34 -9.33
C GLY A 57 17.36 9.32 -9.32
N ALA A 58 18.05 9.36 -8.18
CA ALA A 58 19.50 9.16 -8.15
C ALA A 58 19.91 7.94 -7.30
N GLU A 59 19.85 6.76 -7.90
CA GLU A 59 21.05 5.98 -8.27
C GLU A 59 20.72 5.26 -9.60
N GLY A 60 21.36 5.70 -10.69
CA GLY A 60 21.12 5.22 -12.06
C GLY A 60 19.89 5.84 -12.76
N PRO A 61 19.69 5.59 -14.07
CA PRO A 61 18.60 6.18 -14.88
C PRO A 61 17.18 5.80 -14.42
N ARG A 62 17.06 4.96 -13.37
CA ARG A 62 15.82 4.57 -12.71
C ARG A 62 16.13 4.37 -11.22
N GLY A 63 16.13 5.43 -10.41
CA GLY A 63 16.08 5.25 -8.95
C GLY A 63 14.92 4.32 -8.53
N PRO A 64 14.89 3.81 -7.27
CA PRO A 64 13.96 2.75 -6.90
C PRO A 64 12.51 3.10 -7.25
N CYS A 65 11.86 2.20 -7.99
CA CYS A 65 10.49 2.41 -8.46
C CYS A 65 9.55 2.49 -7.24
N GLU A 66 8.48 3.27 -7.32
CA GLU A 66 7.49 3.39 -6.22
C GLU A 66 7.00 2.02 -5.73
N THR A 67 6.87 1.06 -6.65
CA THR A 67 6.49 -0.32 -6.35
C THR A 67 7.52 -1.06 -5.49
N GLU A 68 8.81 -0.81 -5.67
CA GLU A 68 9.88 -1.44 -4.87
C GLU A 68 9.89 -0.89 -3.44
N ILE A 69 9.71 0.43 -3.30
CA ILE A 69 9.59 1.08 -1.99
C ILE A 69 8.37 0.52 -1.25
N GLN A 70 7.24 0.41 -1.95
CA GLN A 70 6.01 -0.15 -1.42
C GLN A 70 6.19 -1.62 -1.01
N GLU A 71 6.84 -2.44 -1.84
CA GLU A 71 7.10 -3.85 -1.55
C GLU A 71 7.99 -3.99 -0.31
N LYS A 72 9.12 -3.28 -0.25
CA LYS A 72 10.00 -3.26 0.94
C LYS A 72 9.23 -2.88 2.20
N PHE A 73 8.36 -1.88 2.13
CA PHE A 73 7.50 -1.49 3.24
C PHE A 73 6.53 -2.61 3.65
N LEU A 74 5.87 -3.27 2.69
CA LEU A 74 4.94 -4.37 2.96
C LEU A 74 5.64 -5.59 3.56
N HIS A 75 6.86 -5.91 3.12
CA HIS A 75 7.66 -6.94 3.78
C HIS A 75 7.96 -6.55 5.22
N LYS A 76 8.46 -5.33 5.45
CA LYS A 76 8.79 -4.83 6.79
C LYS A 76 7.58 -4.81 7.73
N ILE A 77 6.41 -4.39 7.28
CA ILE A 77 5.22 -4.36 8.13
C ILE A 77 4.76 -5.76 8.53
N CYS A 78 4.86 -6.74 7.62
CA CYS A 78 4.54 -8.13 7.92
C CYS A 78 5.54 -8.74 8.90
N GLU A 79 6.83 -8.44 8.80
CA GLU A 79 7.85 -8.83 9.78
C GLU A 79 7.48 -8.35 11.18
N ARG A 80 7.11 -7.06 11.30
CA ARG A 80 6.68 -6.47 12.57
C ARG A 80 5.36 -7.05 13.07
N ASP A 81 4.50 -7.58 12.21
CA ASP A 81 3.24 -8.23 12.59
C ASP A 81 3.38 -9.70 12.99
N ARG A 82 4.52 -10.35 12.76
CA ARG A 82 4.73 -11.78 13.08
C ARG A 82 4.22 -12.20 14.48
N PRO A 83 4.43 -11.43 15.56
CA PRO A 83 3.92 -11.79 16.88
C PRO A 83 2.40 -11.79 16.99
N THR A 84 1.71 -10.93 16.23
CA THR A 84 0.25 -10.74 16.30
C THR A 84 -0.53 -11.46 15.20
N ARG A 85 0.13 -11.78 14.08
CA ARG A 85 -0.48 -12.39 12.87
C ARG A 85 -1.77 -11.69 12.41
N ARG A 86 -1.90 -10.38 12.67
CA ARG A 86 -3.13 -9.63 12.43
C ARG A 86 -3.39 -9.45 10.94
N LEU A 87 -2.34 -9.20 10.16
CA LEU A 87 -2.40 -9.07 8.70
C LEU A 87 -2.79 -10.41 8.07
N GLN A 88 -2.24 -11.54 8.55
CA GLN A 88 -2.65 -12.87 8.13
C GLN A 88 -4.15 -13.08 8.35
N ALA A 89 -4.63 -12.87 9.58
CA ALA A 89 -6.03 -13.02 9.92
C ALA A 89 -6.97 -12.11 9.09
N ILE A 90 -6.49 -10.92 8.69
CA ILE A 90 -7.24 -10.03 7.81
C ILE A 90 -7.33 -10.61 6.40
N VAL A 91 -6.21 -10.96 5.77
CA VAL A 91 -6.20 -11.42 4.38
C VAL A 91 -6.90 -12.77 4.21
N THR A 92 -6.88 -13.61 5.26
CA THR A 92 -7.63 -14.88 5.30
C THR A 92 -9.02 -14.72 5.92
N GLY A 93 -9.48 -13.51 6.24
CA GLY A 93 -10.87 -13.27 6.63
C GLY A 93 -11.82 -13.48 5.45
N LYS A 94 -12.98 -14.11 5.66
CA LYS A 94 -13.95 -14.49 4.59
C LYS A 94 -14.22 -13.39 3.57
N GLU A 95 -14.41 -12.15 4.03
CA GLU A 95 -14.69 -11.00 3.16
C GLU A 95 -13.49 -10.57 2.33
N CYS A 96 -12.31 -10.43 2.96
CA CYS A 96 -11.08 -10.06 2.28
C CYS A 96 -10.61 -11.17 1.34
N ALA A 97 -10.70 -12.44 1.75
CA ALA A 97 -10.35 -13.57 0.91
C ALA A 97 -11.17 -13.58 -0.41
N ARG A 98 -12.48 -13.33 -0.32
CA ARG A 98 -13.33 -13.19 -1.51
C ARG A 98 -12.92 -12.02 -2.39
N ALA A 99 -12.69 -10.85 -1.80
CA ALA A 99 -12.26 -9.66 -2.53
C ALA A 99 -10.92 -9.89 -3.24
N ILE A 100 -9.95 -10.49 -2.55
CA ILE A 100 -8.61 -10.75 -3.08
C ILE A 100 -8.69 -11.72 -4.26
N ARG A 101 -9.43 -12.83 -4.17
CA ARG A 101 -9.64 -13.73 -5.32
C ARG A 101 -10.26 -13.00 -6.50
N GLY A 102 -11.20 -12.08 -6.25
CA GLY A 102 -11.77 -11.24 -7.28
C GLY A 102 -10.75 -10.32 -7.97
N LEU A 103 -9.74 -9.83 -7.25
CA LEU A 103 -8.65 -9.04 -7.82
C LEU A 103 -7.64 -9.91 -8.59
N MET A 104 -7.28 -11.08 -8.05
CA MET A 104 -6.27 -11.96 -8.66
C MET A 104 -6.72 -12.52 -10.01
N LYS A 105 -8.03 -12.79 -10.16
CA LYS A 105 -8.65 -13.24 -11.41
C LYS A 105 -8.83 -12.15 -12.47
N ASN A 106 -8.53 -10.90 -12.17
CA ASN A 106 -8.77 -9.78 -13.08
C ASN A 106 -7.47 -9.37 -13.78
N GLU A 107 -7.32 -9.78 -15.05
CA GLU A 107 -6.19 -9.42 -15.90
C GLU A 107 -6.11 -7.92 -16.19
N PHE A 108 -7.23 -7.19 -16.18
CA PHE A 108 -7.23 -5.76 -16.47
C PHE A 108 -6.61 -4.89 -15.38
N ILE A 109 -6.37 -5.44 -14.19
CA ILE A 109 -5.58 -4.79 -13.13
C ILE A 109 -4.23 -5.49 -12.92
N TYR A 110 -3.76 -6.21 -13.94
CA TYR A 110 -2.43 -6.80 -14.05
C TYR A 110 -1.57 -5.93 -14.96
N GLU A 111 -0.47 -5.37 -14.46
CA GLU A 111 0.40 -4.54 -15.33
C GLU A 111 0.93 -5.30 -16.57
N PRO A 112 1.38 -6.57 -16.46
CA PRO A 112 1.86 -7.31 -17.63
C PRO A 112 0.82 -7.55 -18.73
N TYR A 113 -0.49 -7.55 -18.41
CA TYR A 113 -1.52 -7.53 -19.45
C TYR A 113 -1.39 -6.27 -20.32
N TRP A 114 -1.21 -5.11 -19.68
CA TRP A 114 -1.04 -3.85 -20.39
C TRP A 114 0.32 -3.73 -21.08
N ASP A 115 1.37 -4.36 -20.56
CA ASP A 115 2.64 -4.50 -21.27
C ASP A 115 2.45 -5.23 -22.60
N CYS A 116 1.73 -6.36 -22.61
CA CYS A 116 1.38 -7.08 -23.84
C CYS A 116 0.58 -6.22 -24.81
N VAL A 117 -0.45 -5.52 -24.32
CA VAL A 117 -1.28 -4.61 -25.15
C VAL A 117 -0.42 -3.49 -25.78
N ARG A 118 0.44 -2.84 -24.99
CA ARG A 118 1.34 -1.77 -25.48
C ARG A 118 2.37 -2.30 -26.48
N ALA A 119 2.91 -3.48 -26.23
CA ALA A 119 3.87 -4.15 -27.11
C ALA A 119 3.22 -4.82 -28.33
N LYS A 120 1.88 -4.83 -28.42
CA LYS A 120 1.11 -5.57 -29.43
C LYS A 120 1.48 -7.06 -29.49
N SER A 121 1.79 -7.65 -28.34
CA SER A 121 2.12 -9.06 -28.21
C SER A 121 0.96 -9.86 -27.58
N PRO A 122 0.87 -11.18 -27.84
CA PRO A 122 -0.14 -12.03 -27.20
C PRO A 122 -0.01 -12.02 -25.68
N PHE A 123 -1.15 -12.01 -24.99
CA PHE A 123 -1.19 -12.19 -23.54
C PHE A 123 -1.14 -13.67 -23.19
N ASP A 124 -0.22 -14.05 -22.32
CA ASP A 124 -0.09 -15.43 -21.82
C ASP A 124 -1.02 -15.66 -20.62
N ALA A 125 -2.24 -16.14 -20.92
CA ALA A 125 -3.23 -16.46 -19.91
C ALA A 125 -2.81 -17.63 -18.99
N GLY A 126 -1.94 -18.53 -19.47
CA GLY A 126 -1.41 -19.65 -18.68
C GLY A 126 -0.47 -19.15 -17.59
N LYS A 127 0.49 -18.31 -17.96
CA LYS A 127 1.38 -17.64 -17.01
C LYS A 127 0.62 -16.78 -16.00
N PHE A 128 -0.40 -16.05 -16.47
CA PHE A 128 -1.29 -15.30 -15.57
C PHE A 128 -1.98 -16.21 -14.54
N ALA A 129 -2.53 -17.35 -14.98
CA ALA A 129 -3.17 -18.30 -14.07
C ALA A 129 -2.18 -18.93 -13.09
N GLU A 130 -0.95 -19.22 -13.51
CA GLU A 130 0.10 -19.77 -12.66
C GLU A 130 0.52 -18.78 -11.56
N GLU A 131 0.88 -17.55 -11.93
CA GLU A 131 1.36 -16.52 -10.99
C GLU A 131 0.31 -16.16 -9.93
N ASN A 132 -0.96 -16.13 -10.33
CA ASN A 132 -2.08 -15.78 -9.45
C ASN A 132 -2.64 -16.98 -8.68
N GLY A 133 -2.58 -18.18 -9.28
CA GLY A 133 -3.12 -19.40 -8.71
C GLY A 133 -2.52 -19.72 -7.34
N GLY A 134 -1.24 -19.43 -7.12
CA GLY A 134 -0.60 -19.59 -5.81
C GLY A 134 -1.25 -18.75 -4.71
N VAL A 135 -1.53 -17.47 -4.99
CA VAL A 135 -2.21 -16.56 -4.06
C VAL A 135 -3.67 -16.98 -3.86
N GLU A 136 -4.35 -17.36 -4.95
CA GLU A 136 -5.76 -17.78 -4.89
C GLU A 136 -5.97 -19.04 -4.04
N ARG A 137 -5.08 -20.04 -4.17
CA ARG A 137 -5.11 -21.27 -3.38
C ARG A 137 -4.76 -21.02 -1.92
N ALA A 138 -3.74 -20.20 -1.66
CA ALA A 138 -3.27 -19.94 -0.31
C ALA A 138 -4.24 -19.04 0.50
N ILE A 139 -5.01 -18.16 -0.18
CA ILE A 139 -6.03 -17.31 0.45
C ILE A 139 -7.31 -18.11 0.64
N THR A 140 -7.28 -18.97 1.65
CA THR A 140 -8.44 -19.73 2.14
C THR A 140 -8.91 -19.16 3.48
N PRO A 141 -10.23 -19.02 3.71
CA PRO A 141 -10.74 -18.46 4.95
C PRO A 141 -10.16 -19.16 6.19
N GLY A 142 -9.49 -18.41 7.06
CA GLY A 142 -8.85 -18.94 8.26
C GLY A 142 -7.52 -19.68 8.07
N SER A 143 -6.97 -19.72 6.84
CA SER A 143 -5.68 -20.37 6.58
C SER A 143 -4.55 -19.76 7.42
N LEU A 144 -3.74 -20.62 8.05
CA LEU A 144 -2.56 -20.24 8.82
C LEU A 144 -1.25 -20.41 8.03
N ASP A 145 -1.31 -21.08 6.87
CA ASP A 145 -0.15 -21.38 6.03
C ASP A 145 0.18 -20.24 5.06
N LEU A 146 -0.74 -19.28 4.91
CA LEU A 146 -0.52 -18.11 4.07
C LEU A 146 0.47 -17.15 4.73
N ASP A 147 1.63 -16.94 4.11
CA ASP A 147 2.54 -15.86 4.49
C ASP A 147 2.05 -14.51 3.90
N PRO A 148 1.65 -13.53 4.73
CA PRO A 148 1.23 -12.21 4.26
C PRO A 148 2.31 -11.48 3.47
N ARG A 149 3.60 -11.78 3.69
CA ARG A 149 4.72 -11.20 2.95
C ARG A 149 4.70 -11.57 1.47
N GLN A 150 4.10 -12.70 1.11
CA GLN A 150 3.98 -13.10 -0.29
C GLN A 150 2.68 -12.56 -0.91
N ALA A 151 1.60 -12.51 -0.13
CA ALA A 151 0.29 -12.12 -0.63
C ALA A 151 0.13 -10.60 -0.76
N LEU A 152 0.51 -9.83 0.26
CA LEU A 152 0.25 -8.38 0.29
C LEU A 152 0.94 -7.62 -0.84
N PRO A 153 2.23 -7.84 -1.17
CA PRO A 153 2.85 -7.17 -2.31
C PRO A 153 2.12 -7.43 -3.63
N ARG A 154 1.71 -8.68 -3.89
CA ARG A 154 0.96 -9.04 -5.09
C ARG A 154 -0.40 -8.36 -5.15
N ILE A 155 -1.13 -8.33 -4.03
CA ILE A 155 -2.41 -7.61 -3.91
C ILE A 155 -2.22 -6.12 -4.19
N PHE A 156 -1.26 -5.47 -3.52
CA PHE A 156 -1.03 -4.04 -3.64
C PHE A 156 -0.51 -3.64 -5.02
N ARG A 157 0.19 -4.52 -5.73
CA ARG A 157 0.55 -4.31 -7.14
C ARG A 157 -0.68 -4.23 -8.05
N ARG A 158 -1.73 -5.02 -7.79
CA ARG A 158 -3.03 -4.86 -8.50
C ARG A 158 -3.69 -3.53 -8.19
N LEU A 159 -3.67 -3.13 -6.92
CA LEU A 159 -4.24 -1.85 -6.49
C LEU A 159 -3.45 -0.67 -7.06
N TYR A 160 -2.14 -0.81 -7.24
CA TYR A 160 -1.29 0.19 -7.89
C TYR A 160 -1.69 0.40 -9.36
N THR A 161 -1.84 -0.68 -10.15
CA THR A 161 -2.34 -0.59 -11.53
C THR A 161 -3.73 0.06 -11.55
N LEU A 162 -4.64 -0.33 -10.65
CA LEU A 162 -5.97 0.28 -10.55
C LEU A 162 -5.89 1.79 -10.24
N ARG A 163 -5.01 2.20 -9.31
CA ARG A 163 -4.77 3.62 -9.02
C ARG A 163 -4.26 4.38 -10.25
N ASN A 164 -3.33 3.79 -11.00
CA ASN A 164 -2.78 4.43 -12.18
C ASN A 164 -3.82 4.60 -13.27
N GLN A 165 -4.66 3.60 -13.50
CA GLN A 165 -5.78 3.71 -14.43
C GLN A 165 -6.72 4.86 -14.07
N ILE A 166 -7.04 5.05 -12.78
CA ILE A 166 -7.90 6.16 -12.34
C ILE A 166 -7.20 7.51 -12.54
N VAL A 167 -5.97 7.65 -12.03
CA VAL A 167 -5.27 8.95 -11.98
C VAL A 167 -4.85 9.42 -13.37
N HIS A 168 -4.52 8.50 -14.28
CA HIS A 168 -4.22 8.84 -15.68
C HIS A 168 -5.46 8.94 -16.57
N GLY A 169 -6.68 8.83 -16.02
CA GLY A 169 -7.91 8.96 -16.78
C GLY A 169 -8.22 7.76 -17.69
N GLY A 170 -7.58 6.61 -17.47
CA GLY A 170 -7.82 5.35 -18.20
C GLY A 170 -9.13 4.64 -17.82
N VAL A 171 -9.89 5.17 -16.86
CA VAL A 171 -11.23 4.67 -16.50
C VAL A 171 -12.21 5.83 -16.52
N THR A 172 -13.33 5.66 -17.24
CA THR A 172 -14.41 6.66 -17.25
C THR A 172 -15.29 6.53 -16.01
N VAL A 173 -15.67 7.65 -15.39
CA VAL A 173 -16.50 7.68 -14.15
C VAL A 173 -17.91 7.09 -14.36
N ARG A 174 -18.42 7.10 -15.60
CA ARG A 174 -19.83 6.78 -15.91
C ARG A 174 -20.09 5.30 -16.21
N ASN A 175 -19.10 4.58 -16.74
CA ASN A 175 -19.26 3.19 -17.17
C ASN A 175 -18.73 2.25 -16.09
N GLY A 176 -19.55 1.29 -15.66
CA GLY A 176 -19.31 0.46 -14.48
C GLY A 176 -18.08 -0.46 -14.50
N TRP A 177 -17.28 -0.41 -15.57
CA TRP A 177 -16.02 -1.12 -15.75
C TRP A 177 -14.97 -0.50 -14.81
N GLY A 178 -14.83 -1.04 -13.59
CA GLY A 178 -14.15 -0.31 -12.51
C GLY A 178 -14.72 -0.59 -11.13
N ARG A 179 -16.05 -0.61 -11.03
CA ARG A 179 -16.73 -0.47 -9.73
C ARG A 179 -16.51 -1.68 -8.82
N LYS A 180 -16.46 -2.89 -9.39
CA LYS A 180 -16.24 -4.10 -8.59
C LYS A 180 -14.82 -4.12 -8.00
N GLN A 181 -13.78 -3.86 -8.81
CA GLN A 181 -12.40 -3.84 -8.32
C GLN A 181 -12.14 -2.68 -7.37
N LEU A 182 -12.78 -1.52 -7.56
CA LEU A 182 -12.73 -0.41 -6.60
C LEU A 182 -13.31 -0.81 -5.24
N ARG A 183 -14.48 -1.48 -5.22
CA ARG A 183 -15.09 -1.98 -3.97
C ARG A 183 -14.25 -3.07 -3.32
N ASP A 184 -13.79 -4.05 -4.10
CA ASP A 184 -12.99 -5.16 -3.58
C ASP A 184 -11.64 -4.65 -3.05
N GLY A 185 -10.97 -3.76 -3.78
CA GLY A 185 -9.75 -3.09 -3.34
C GLY A 185 -9.94 -2.24 -2.10
N SER A 186 -10.99 -1.41 -2.07
CA SER A 186 -11.31 -0.58 -0.89
C SER A 186 -11.58 -1.44 0.33
N ARG A 187 -12.35 -2.52 0.20
CA ARG A 187 -12.66 -3.44 1.30
C ARG A 187 -11.39 -4.05 1.92
N ILE A 188 -10.41 -4.40 1.10
CA ILE A 188 -9.11 -4.90 1.59
C ILE A 188 -8.37 -3.78 2.32
N MET A 189 -8.23 -2.60 1.70
CA MET A 189 -7.48 -1.47 2.26
C MET A 189 -8.10 -0.94 3.56
N GLU A 190 -9.43 -0.94 3.69
CA GLU A 190 -10.15 -0.55 4.91
C GLU A 190 -9.82 -1.42 6.12
N LYS A 191 -9.38 -2.67 5.91
CA LYS A 191 -8.94 -3.57 6.99
C LYS A 191 -7.43 -3.54 7.18
N VAL A 192 -6.67 -3.55 6.08
CA VAL A 192 -5.20 -3.60 6.11
C VAL A 192 -4.61 -2.29 6.64
N ILE A 193 -5.06 -1.13 6.17
CA ILE A 193 -4.47 0.17 6.55
C ILE A 193 -4.56 0.43 8.06
N PRO A 194 -5.71 0.25 8.74
CA PRO A 194 -5.74 0.38 10.20
C PRO A 194 -4.77 -0.55 10.92
N ALA A 195 -4.61 -1.80 10.45
CA ALA A 195 -3.66 -2.74 11.02
C ALA A 195 -2.22 -2.27 10.84
N VAL A 196 -1.85 -1.86 9.62
CA VAL A 196 -0.55 -1.23 9.31
C VAL A 196 -0.27 -0.07 10.26
N LEU A 197 -1.21 0.87 10.42
CA LEU A 197 -1.04 2.03 11.28
C LEU A 197 -0.90 1.66 12.76
N ASN A 198 -1.58 0.61 13.22
CA ASN A 198 -1.44 0.14 14.59
C ASN A 198 -0.09 -0.54 14.83
N ILE A 199 0.39 -1.34 13.87
CA ILE A 199 1.72 -1.95 13.92
C ILE A 199 2.80 -0.87 13.95
N MET A 200 2.71 0.15 13.08
CA MET A 200 3.64 1.28 13.05
C MET A 200 3.64 2.04 14.38
N LYS A 201 2.47 2.37 14.94
CA LYS A 201 2.39 3.07 16.24
C LYS A 201 3.04 2.28 17.37
N ARG A 202 2.78 0.97 17.44
CA ARG A 202 3.39 0.10 18.45
C ARG A 202 4.91 0.08 18.29
N ASP A 203 5.38 -0.04 17.06
CA ASP A 203 6.82 -0.04 16.75
C ASP A 203 7.49 1.30 17.10
N ILE A 204 6.86 2.43 16.77
CA ILE A 204 7.32 3.79 17.12
C ILE A 204 7.32 4.00 18.64
N ALA A 205 6.30 3.52 19.35
CA ALA A 205 6.21 3.67 20.81
C ALA A 205 7.30 2.88 21.54
N ASN A 206 7.64 1.68 21.04
CA ASN A 206 8.66 0.83 21.63
C ASN A 206 10.08 1.35 21.37
N GLU A 207 10.31 2.06 20.26
CA GLU A 207 11.61 2.62 19.92
C GLU A 207 11.49 3.95 19.16
N PRO A 208 11.35 5.08 19.91
CA PRO A 208 11.03 6.38 19.32
C PRO A 208 12.13 6.97 18.44
N SER A 209 13.35 6.45 18.49
CA SER A 209 14.57 7.10 18.00
C SER A 209 14.91 6.84 16.53
N SER A 210 14.10 6.10 15.79
CA SER A 210 14.65 5.36 14.65
C SER A 210 14.23 5.87 13.27
N GLU A 211 15.22 5.90 12.37
CA GLU A 211 15.11 5.91 10.90
C GLU A 211 14.26 4.74 10.34
N ARG A 212 13.54 3.99 11.20
CA ARG A 212 12.88 2.72 10.89
C ARG A 212 11.90 2.82 9.73
N TRP A 213 11.16 3.91 9.58
CA TRP A 213 10.20 4.00 8.47
C TRP A 213 10.70 4.91 7.33
N GLY A 214 11.96 5.37 7.40
CA GLY A 214 12.59 6.27 6.45
C GLY A 214 12.08 7.72 6.56
N HIS A 215 12.76 8.63 5.87
CA HIS A 215 12.39 10.05 5.86
C HIS A 215 11.11 10.32 5.08
N LEU A 216 10.32 11.29 5.55
CA LEU A 216 9.15 11.75 4.82
C LEU A 216 9.55 12.37 3.48
N ARG A 217 8.81 11.98 2.42
CA ARG A 217 8.98 12.55 1.08
C ARG A 217 8.69 14.07 1.02
N TYR A 218 7.71 14.52 1.79
CA TYR A 218 7.29 15.92 1.85
C TYR A 218 7.14 16.31 3.33
N PRO A 219 8.25 16.62 4.03
CA PRO A 219 8.21 17.02 5.44
C PRO A 219 7.52 18.37 5.61
N ARG A 220 6.99 18.65 6.80
CA ARG A 220 6.47 20.00 7.09
C ARG A 220 7.64 20.97 7.17
N HIS A 221 7.52 22.12 6.52
CA HIS A 221 8.43 23.23 6.79
C HIS A 221 8.21 23.67 8.26
N ASN A 222 9.28 23.70 9.07
CA ASN A 222 9.31 24.10 10.49
C ASN A 222 8.60 23.20 11.52
N SER A 223 9.03 21.94 11.70
CA SER A 223 8.74 21.19 12.94
C SER A 223 9.68 21.51 14.11
N SER A 224 10.72 22.33 13.90
CA SER A 224 11.42 23.01 14.99
C SER A 224 10.62 24.23 15.44
N HIS A 225 9.75 24.06 16.43
CA HIS A 225 9.31 25.20 17.23
C HIS A 225 10.52 25.76 17.99
N ARG A 226 11.30 26.66 17.38
CA ARG A 226 11.72 27.85 18.12
C ARG A 226 10.52 28.79 18.06
N ARG A 227 9.70 28.80 19.11
CA ARG A 227 9.03 30.06 19.46
C ARG A 227 10.15 30.97 19.95
N PRO A 228 10.41 32.13 19.34
CA PRO A 228 11.25 33.11 19.99
C PRO A 228 10.53 33.55 21.28
N GLU A 229 11.19 33.36 22.41
CA GLU A 229 11.04 34.28 23.54
C GLU A 229 11.74 35.60 23.19
#